data_AF-S8D4W8-F1
#
_entry.id   AF-S8D4W8-F1
#
_cell.length_a   1.000
_cell.length_b   1.000
_cell.length_c   1.000
_cell.angle_alpha   90.00
_cell.angle_beta   90.00
_cell.angle_gamma   90.00
#
_symmetry.space_group_name_H-M   'P 1'
#
loop_
_entity.id
_entity.type
_entity.pdbx_description
1 polymer ?
#
loop_
_entity_poly.entity_id
_entity_poly.type
_entity_poly.pdbx_seq_one_letter_code
_entity_poly.pdbx_strand_id
1 'polypeptide(L)'
;MNPSMCMNPQNFVEDIKTPLLVIESSYDNYQVSSGTGISCATTYHNCSATDLTNIKAFRQMVLKTLQQHIPKDSNSPYRRGLFVHSCDSHTHLDYDKWRSPSISLGGKTIQKAIRDWYFERSPVYEVDSSEVEPSACTCPSEDICV
;
A
#
# COMPACT_ATOMS: atom_id res chain seq x y z
N MET A 1 8.25 13.76 22.47
CA MET A 1 8.77 12.76 21.52
C MET A 1 10.04 13.31 20.88
N ASN A 2 11.05 12.49 20.58
CA ASN A 2 12.21 12.93 19.80
C ASN A 2 11.75 13.29 18.37
N PRO A 3 12.12 14.47 17.81
CA PRO A 3 11.71 14.86 16.46
C PRO A 3 11.98 13.82 15.37
N SER A 4 13.06 13.03 15.48
CA SER A 4 13.36 11.98 14.50
C SER A 4 12.31 10.87 14.43
N MET A 5 11.56 10.65 15.51
CA MET A 5 10.50 9.65 15.53
C MET A 5 9.33 10.04 14.62
N CYS A 6 9.14 11.32 14.32
CA CYS A 6 8.15 11.80 13.36
C CYS A 6 8.46 11.41 11.90
N MET A 7 9.63 10.82 11.62
CA MET A 7 9.94 10.28 10.30
C MET A 7 9.27 8.93 10.04
N ASN A 8 8.70 8.28 11.07
CA ASN A 8 7.96 7.04 10.95
C ASN A 8 6.45 7.29 11.11
N PRO A 9 5.63 7.06 10.08
CA PRO A 9 4.19 7.34 10.11
C PRO A 9 3.45 6.78 11.32
N GLN A 10 3.80 5.58 11.77
CA GLN A 10 3.22 4.92 12.94
C GLN A 10 3.27 5.76 14.24
N ASN A 11 4.20 6.73 14.34
CA ASN A 11 4.37 7.55 15.54
C ASN A 11 3.56 8.85 15.54
N PHE A 12 2.98 9.26 14.42
CA PHE A 12 2.28 10.55 14.33
C PHE A 12 0.96 10.51 13.53
N VAL A 13 0.66 9.40 12.84
CA VAL A 13 -0.53 9.31 11.99
C VAL A 13 -1.84 9.46 12.78
N GLU A 14 -1.86 9.02 14.04
CA GLU A 14 -2.99 9.19 14.95
C GLU A 14 -3.22 10.66 15.33
N ASP A 15 -2.17 11.48 15.34
CA ASP A 15 -2.25 12.89 15.69
C ASP A 15 -2.76 13.79 14.55
N ILE A 16 -2.67 13.33 13.29
CA ILE A 16 -3.12 14.08 12.11
C ILE A 16 -4.61 14.45 12.25
N LYS A 17 -4.96 15.74 12.16
CA LYS A 17 -6.36 16.18 12.30
C LYS A 17 -7.13 16.25 10.99
N THR A 18 -6.43 16.47 9.88
CA THR A 18 -7.03 16.49 8.55
C THR A 18 -7.44 15.08 8.10
N PRO A 19 -8.41 14.98 7.17
CA PRO A 19 -8.67 13.71 6.47
C PRO A 19 -7.38 13.18 5.85
N LEU A 20 -7.18 11.86 5.93
CA LEU A 20 -6.00 11.18 5.42
C LEU A 20 -6.40 9.93 4.66
N LEU A 21 -5.90 9.79 3.44
CA LEU A 21 -5.90 8.55 2.67
C LEU A 21 -4.47 8.06 2.55
N VAL A 22 -4.22 6.82 2.98
CA VAL A 22 -2.93 6.15 2.77
C VAL A 22 -3.07 5.13 1.65
N ILE A 23 -2.21 5.25 0.65
CA ILE A 23 -2.06 4.29 -0.45
C ILE A 23 -0.68 3.69 -0.29
N GLU A 24 -0.60 2.37 -0.20
CA GLU A 24 0.67 1.70 0.07
C GLU A 24 0.77 0.35 -0.65
N SER A 25 1.99 -0.05 -0.98
CA SER A 25 2.26 -1.43 -1.30
C SER A 25 2.73 -2.17 -0.04
N SER A 26 2.06 -3.28 0.26
CA SER A 26 2.54 -4.19 1.31
C SER A 26 3.86 -4.92 0.97
N TYR A 27 4.30 -4.82 -0.28
CA TYR A 27 5.59 -5.26 -0.78
C TYR A 27 6.35 -4.09 -1.45
N ASP A 28 6.30 -2.87 -0.88
CA ASP A 28 7.10 -1.76 -1.39
C ASP A 28 8.56 -2.18 -1.50
N ASN A 29 9.05 -2.29 -2.73
CA ASN A 29 10.33 -2.93 -3.00
C ASN A 29 11.52 -2.11 -2.46
N TYR A 30 11.36 -0.79 -2.35
CA TYR A 30 12.36 0.08 -1.74
C TYR A 30 12.45 -0.16 -0.24
N GLN A 31 11.31 -0.25 0.44
CA GLN A 31 11.27 -0.50 1.88
C GLN A 31 11.69 -1.93 2.23
N VAL A 32 11.31 -2.93 1.42
CA VAL A 32 11.81 -4.29 1.59
C VAL A 32 13.34 -4.29 1.43
N SER A 33 13.87 -3.71 0.36
CA SER A 33 15.32 -3.68 0.12
C SER A 33 16.08 -2.91 1.21
N SER A 34 15.72 -1.66 1.43
CA SER A 34 16.46 -0.74 2.32
C SER A 34 16.19 -1.00 3.80
N GLY A 35 14.97 -1.44 4.14
CA GLY A 35 14.54 -1.67 5.52
C GLY A 35 14.89 -3.05 6.07
N THR A 36 14.94 -4.08 5.21
CA THR A 36 15.27 -5.45 5.65
C THR A 36 16.66 -5.91 5.21
N GLY A 37 17.29 -5.22 4.25
CA GLY A 37 18.56 -5.62 3.64
C GLY A 37 18.42 -6.71 2.57
N ILE A 38 17.20 -7.10 2.20
CA ILE A 38 16.95 -8.14 1.19
C ILE A 38 17.12 -7.54 -0.21
N SER A 39 18.25 -7.81 -0.85
CA SER A 39 18.61 -7.20 -2.15
C SER A 39 17.81 -7.74 -3.34
N CYS A 40 17.19 -8.92 -3.21
CA CYS A 40 16.39 -9.52 -4.29
C CYS A 40 14.99 -8.89 -4.44
N ALA A 41 14.65 -7.89 -3.62
CA ALA A 41 13.34 -7.22 -3.63
C ALA A 41 13.01 -6.47 -4.93
N THR A 42 13.96 -6.28 -5.85
CA THR A 42 13.68 -5.76 -7.19
C THR A 42 13.61 -6.87 -8.25
N THR A 43 13.93 -8.11 -7.88
CA THR A 43 13.94 -9.30 -8.75
C THR A 43 13.51 -10.54 -7.95
N TYR A 44 12.25 -10.61 -7.53
CA TYR A 44 11.78 -11.63 -6.57
C TYR A 44 12.00 -13.08 -7.00
N HIS A 45 12.06 -13.35 -8.32
CA HIS A 45 12.36 -14.68 -8.85
C HIS A 45 13.77 -15.18 -8.48
N ASN A 46 14.68 -14.29 -8.09
CA ASN A 46 16.03 -14.61 -7.63
C ASN A 46 16.13 -14.72 -6.10
N CYS A 47 15.04 -14.50 -5.36
CA CYS A 47 15.06 -14.59 -3.91
C CYS A 47 15.22 -16.04 -3.45
N SER A 48 15.99 -16.22 -2.37
CA SER A 48 16.03 -17.50 -1.67
C SER A 48 14.69 -17.76 -0.96
N ALA A 49 14.41 -19.03 -0.62
CA ALA A 49 13.23 -19.37 0.18
C ALA A 49 13.21 -18.65 1.54
N THR A 50 14.38 -18.42 2.14
CA THR A 50 14.53 -17.65 3.38
C THR A 50 14.18 -16.18 3.17
N ASP A 51 14.65 -15.56 2.09
CA ASP A 51 14.32 -14.17 1.78
C ASP A 51 12.83 -14.00 1.52
N LEU A 52 12.21 -14.89 0.74
CA LEU A 52 10.75 -14.88 0.52
C LEU A 52 9.97 -15.01 1.83
N THR A 53 10.43 -15.85 2.75
CA THR A 53 9.83 -15.98 4.08
C THR A 53 9.92 -14.66 4.86
N ASN A 54 11.08 -14.00 4.84
CA ASN A 54 11.27 -12.72 5.51
C ASN A 54 10.45 -11.60 4.87
N ILE A 55 10.34 -11.58 3.54
CA ILE A 55 9.50 -10.64 2.79
C ILE A 55 8.02 -10.79 3.19
N LYS A 56 7.51 -12.03 3.31
CA LYS A 56 6.15 -12.29 3.79
C LYS A 56 5.94 -11.82 5.23
N ALA A 57 6.91 -12.07 6.11
CA ALA A 57 6.87 -11.59 7.48
C ALA A 57 6.86 -10.06 7.55
N PHE A 58 7.64 -9.39 6.69
CA PHE A 58 7.64 -7.94 6.55
C PHE A 58 6.27 -7.43 6.09
N ARG A 59 5.65 -8.05 5.06
CA ARG A 59 4.28 -7.72 4.65
C ARG A 59 3.28 -7.81 5.79
N GLN A 60 3.33 -8.88 6.59
CA GLN A 60 2.43 -9.05 7.74
C GLN A 60 2.62 -7.92 8.76
N MET A 61 3.87 -7.50 9.01
CA MET A 61 4.18 -6.36 9.88
C MET A 61 3.56 -5.05 9.33
N VAL A 62 3.71 -4.78 8.02
CA VAL A 62 3.16 -3.58 7.38
C VAL A 62 1.64 -3.57 7.49
N LEU A 63 0.97 -4.66 7.09
CA LEU A 63 -0.48 -4.78 7.17
C LEU A 63 -1.01 -4.53 8.58
N LYS A 64 -0.41 -5.21 9.57
CA LYS A 64 -0.81 -5.08 10.97
C LYS A 64 -0.63 -3.64 11.47
N THR A 65 0.52 -3.03 11.18
CA THR A 65 0.84 -1.65 11.60
C THR A 65 -0.14 -0.65 10.99
N LEU A 66 -0.41 -0.75 9.69
CA LEU A 66 -1.36 0.13 9.00
C LEU A 66 -2.78 -0.02 9.57
N GLN A 67 -3.27 -1.24 9.73
CA GLN A 67 -4.61 -1.49 10.27
C GLN A 67 -4.75 -1.08 11.75
N GLN A 68 -3.67 -1.19 12.52
CA GLN A 68 -3.65 -0.78 13.93
C GLN A 68 -3.70 0.75 14.07
N HIS A 69 -2.91 1.49 13.30
CA HIS A 69 -2.77 2.94 13.45
C HIS A 69 -3.71 3.75 12.54
N ILE A 70 -4.33 3.11 11.55
CA ILE A 70 -5.33 3.69 10.64
C ILE A 70 -6.57 2.81 10.67
N PRO A 71 -7.28 2.72 11.82
CA PRO A 71 -8.46 1.87 11.92
C PRO A 71 -9.61 2.46 11.10
N LYS A 72 -10.50 1.57 10.63
CA LYS A 72 -11.76 1.95 10.01
C LYS A 72 -12.64 2.68 11.03
N ASP A 73 -13.07 3.90 10.70
CA ASP A 73 -13.97 4.69 11.54
C ASP A 73 -15.39 4.65 10.95
N SER A 74 -16.29 3.88 11.57
CA SER A 74 -17.68 3.77 11.11
C SER A 74 -18.49 5.07 11.32
N ASN A 75 -18.08 5.94 12.23
CA ASN A 75 -18.77 7.20 12.52
C ASN A 75 -18.29 8.33 11.58
N SER A 76 -17.04 8.25 11.12
CA SER A 76 -16.45 9.21 10.19
C SER A 76 -15.69 8.49 9.05
N PRO A 77 -16.42 7.81 8.15
CA PRO A 77 -15.82 6.86 7.20
C PRO A 77 -14.93 7.51 6.12
N TYR A 78 -14.94 8.84 6.00
CA TYR A 78 -14.07 9.60 5.10
C TYR A 78 -12.83 10.20 5.80
N ARG A 79 -12.79 10.21 7.14
CA ARG A 79 -11.68 10.80 7.92
C ARG A 79 -10.38 10.01 7.75
N ARG A 80 -10.48 8.69 7.60
CA ARG A 80 -9.38 7.76 7.44
C ARG A 80 -9.67 6.81 6.30
N GLY A 81 -8.83 6.89 5.27
CA GLY A 81 -8.85 6.00 4.12
C GLY A 81 -7.58 5.14 4.07
N LEU A 82 -7.72 3.91 3.59
CA LEU A 82 -6.61 2.98 3.43
C LEU A 82 -6.79 2.17 2.14
N PHE A 83 -5.79 2.15 1.27
CA PHE A 83 -5.72 1.35 0.05
C PHE A 83 -4.36 0.63 0.01
N VAL A 84 -4.33 -0.66 0.32
CA VAL A 84 -3.08 -1.43 0.45
C VAL A 84 -3.12 -2.66 -0.45
N HIS A 85 -2.30 -2.68 -1.48
CA HIS A 85 -2.21 -3.78 -2.45
C HIS A 85 -0.94 -4.63 -2.24
N SER A 86 -0.87 -5.80 -2.87
CA SER A 86 0.24 -6.76 -2.74
C SER A 86 1.14 -6.85 -3.97
N CYS A 87 1.28 -5.74 -4.70
CA CYS A 87 2.14 -5.68 -5.87
C CYS A 87 3.55 -5.25 -5.47
N ASP A 88 4.59 -5.71 -6.14
CA ASP A 88 5.98 -5.31 -5.84
C ASP A 88 6.37 -3.91 -6.35
N SER A 89 5.52 -2.93 -6.06
CA SER A 89 5.62 -1.57 -6.57
C SER A 89 6.32 -0.64 -5.59
N HIS A 90 7.15 0.25 -6.13
CA HIS A 90 7.47 1.52 -5.48
C HIS A 90 6.73 2.65 -6.20
N THR A 91 6.22 3.61 -5.43
CA THR A 91 5.32 4.69 -5.88
C THR A 91 3.97 4.19 -6.46
N HIS A 92 3.01 5.10 -6.60
CA HIS A 92 1.61 4.75 -6.90
C HIS A 92 0.89 5.70 -7.87
N LEU A 93 1.43 6.89 -8.10
CA LEU A 93 0.75 7.97 -8.82
C LEU A 93 1.31 8.21 -10.23
N ASP A 94 2.22 7.36 -10.68
CA ASP A 94 2.63 7.31 -12.08
C ASP A 94 1.53 6.69 -12.95
N TYR A 95 1.60 7.04 -14.23
CA TYR A 95 0.56 6.76 -15.21
C TYR A 95 0.22 5.27 -15.31
N ASP A 96 1.26 4.43 -15.30
CA ASP A 96 1.15 2.99 -15.49
C ASP A 96 0.57 2.25 -14.28
N LYS A 97 0.50 2.90 -13.10
CA LYS A 97 0.04 2.26 -11.86
C LYS A 97 -1.29 2.78 -11.39
N TRP A 98 -1.49 4.10 -11.34
CA TRP A 98 -2.67 4.66 -10.69
C TRP A 98 -3.99 4.28 -11.39
N ARG A 99 -3.93 4.01 -12.69
CA ARG A 99 -5.05 3.57 -13.54
C ARG A 99 -5.04 2.08 -13.84
N SER A 100 -4.00 1.35 -13.43
CA SER A 100 -3.84 -0.06 -13.77
C SER A 100 -5.00 -0.89 -13.20
N PRO A 101 -5.73 -1.63 -14.06
CA PRO A 101 -6.72 -2.59 -13.58
C PRO A 101 -6.10 -3.71 -12.76
N SER A 102 -4.81 -4.01 -12.98
CA SER A 102 -4.06 -5.00 -12.22
C SER A 102 -3.84 -4.59 -10.76
N ILE A 103 -3.96 -3.29 -10.44
CA ILE A 103 -3.92 -2.75 -9.07
C ILE A 103 -5.34 -2.30 -8.69
N SER A 104 -6.25 -3.28 -8.58
CA SER A 104 -7.64 -3.04 -8.23
C SER A 104 -8.07 -3.86 -7.02
N LEU A 105 -8.62 -3.19 -6.01
CA LEU A 105 -9.18 -3.80 -4.80
C LEU A 105 -10.61 -3.28 -4.60
N GLY A 106 -11.54 -4.17 -4.22
CA GLY A 106 -12.94 -3.79 -4.01
C GLY A 106 -13.59 -3.10 -5.22
N GLY A 107 -13.16 -3.47 -6.44
CA GLY A 107 -13.58 -2.86 -7.70
C GLY A 107 -13.09 -1.43 -7.93
N LYS A 108 -11.99 -1.02 -7.26
CA LYS A 108 -11.40 0.32 -7.37
C LYS A 108 -9.93 0.21 -7.76
N THR A 109 -9.56 0.85 -8.86
CA THR A 109 -8.17 1.27 -9.11
C THR A 109 -7.76 2.34 -8.10
N ILE A 110 -6.46 2.63 -7.98
CA ILE A 110 -5.95 3.73 -7.14
C ILE A 110 -6.63 5.06 -7.52
N GLN A 111 -6.74 5.38 -8.81
CA GLN A 111 -7.40 6.61 -9.29
C GLN A 111 -8.86 6.67 -8.83
N LYS A 112 -9.60 5.55 -8.94
CA LYS A 112 -11.00 5.49 -8.49
C LYS A 112 -11.10 5.63 -6.97
N ALA A 113 -10.19 5.01 -6.22
CA ALA A 113 -10.13 5.14 -4.76
C ALA A 113 -9.87 6.59 -4.34
N ILE A 114 -8.87 7.26 -4.91
CA ILE A 114 -8.57 8.69 -4.65
C ILE A 114 -9.80 9.54 -4.94
N ARG A 115 -10.40 9.39 -6.12
CA ARG A 115 -11.57 10.16 -6.54
C ARG A 115 -12.76 9.94 -5.60
N ASP A 116 -13.08 8.69 -5.30
CA ASP A 116 -14.26 8.36 -4.51
C ASP A 116 -14.08 8.80 -3.04
N TRP A 117 -12.86 8.74 -2.49
CA TRP A 117 -12.52 9.28 -1.17
C TRP A 117 -12.58 10.81 -1.13
N TYR A 118 -11.91 11.50 -2.07
CA TYR A 118 -11.81 12.96 -2.10
C TYR A 118 -13.18 13.65 -2.25
N PHE A 119 -14.05 13.11 -3.09
CA PHE A 119 -15.40 13.63 -3.31
C PHE A 119 -16.46 13.00 -2.37
N GLU A 120 -16.03 12.26 -1.34
CA GLU A 120 -16.91 11.58 -0.38
C GLU A 120 -18.03 10.75 -1.02
N ARG A 121 -17.72 10.10 -2.17
CA ARG A 121 -18.66 9.25 -2.90
C ARG A 121 -18.74 7.85 -2.29
N SER A 122 -17.62 7.35 -1.80
CA SER A 122 -17.51 6.05 -1.15
C SER A 122 -16.27 6.02 -0.25
N PRO A 123 -16.37 5.51 0.99
CA PRO A 123 -15.20 5.35 1.84
C PRO A 123 -14.24 4.31 1.28
N VAL A 124 -12.95 4.52 1.52
CA VAL A 124 -11.88 3.66 1.00
C VAL A 124 -11.20 2.97 2.16
N TYR A 125 -11.44 1.66 2.31
CA TYR A 125 -10.74 0.82 3.25
C TYR A 125 -10.52 -0.54 2.60
N GLU A 126 -9.63 -0.54 1.60
CA GLU A 126 -9.34 -1.67 0.73
C GLU A 126 -7.94 -2.19 1.10
N VAL A 127 -7.88 -3.33 1.77
CA VAL A 127 -6.61 -3.96 2.15
C VAL A 127 -6.60 -5.37 1.58
N ASP A 128 -5.64 -5.66 0.72
CA ASP A 128 -5.45 -7.00 0.21
C ASP A 128 -4.98 -7.93 1.34
N SER A 129 -5.87 -8.82 1.76
CA SER A 129 -5.64 -9.81 2.80
C SER A 129 -5.25 -11.18 2.25
N SER A 130 -5.04 -11.32 0.94
CA SER A 130 -4.66 -12.59 0.34
C SER A 130 -3.23 -12.99 0.71
N GLU A 131 -3.01 -14.30 0.84
CA GLU A 131 -1.67 -14.88 1.02
C GLU A 131 -1.04 -15.11 -0.36
N VAL A 132 -0.45 -14.06 -0.91
CA VAL A 132 0.18 -14.06 -2.24
C VAL A 132 1.66 -13.72 -2.15
N GLU A 133 2.43 -14.27 -3.09
CA GLU A 133 3.81 -13.82 -3.32
C GLU A 133 3.83 -12.42 -3.96
N PRO A 134 4.93 -11.65 -3.80
CA PRO A 134 5.13 -10.41 -4.52
C PRO A 134 5.06 -10.65 -6.03
N SER A 135 4.34 -9.78 -6.73
CA SER A 135 4.22 -9.86 -8.19
C SER A 135 4.16 -8.47 -8.82
N ALA A 136 4.69 -8.38 -10.04
CA ALA A 136 4.61 -7.19 -10.86
C ALA A 136 3.17 -6.97 -11.31
N CYS A 137 2.52 -5.96 -10.74
CA CYS A 137 1.23 -5.50 -11.22
C CYS A 137 1.45 -4.38 -12.23
N THR A 138 1.61 -4.76 -13.49
CA THR A 138 1.79 -3.79 -14.57
C THR A 138 0.46 -3.48 -15.24
N CYS A 139 0.41 -2.35 -15.93
CA CYS A 139 -0.64 -2.10 -16.90
C CYS A 139 -0.59 -3.17 -18.02
N PRO A 140 -1.72 -3.78 -18.41
CA PRO A 140 -1.74 -4.80 -19.46
C PRO A 140 -1.52 -4.22 -20.88
N SER A 141 -1.87 -2.95 -21.12
CA SER A 141 -1.55 -2.21 -22.35
C SER A 141 -1.78 -0.70 -22.18
N GLU A 142 -1.04 0.14 -22.91
CA GLU A 142 -1.20 1.60 -22.85
C GLU A 142 -2.67 2.01 -23.05
N ASP A 143 -3.36 1.50 -24.08
CA ASP A 143 -4.78 1.81 -24.36
C ASP A 143 -5.76 1.54 -23.20
N ILE A 144 -5.39 0.69 -22.23
CA ILE A 144 -6.23 0.36 -21.07
C ILE A 144 -5.97 1.32 -19.89
N CYS A 145 -4.76 1.85 -19.77
CA CYS A 145 -4.37 2.74 -18.68
C CYS A 145 -4.28 4.21 -19.11
N VAL A 146 -4.50 4.51 -20.41
CA VAL A 146 -4.38 5.84 -21.00
C VAL A 146 -5.55 6.79 -20.73
#